data_AF-A0A7L8S8K9-F1
#
_entry.id   AF-A0A7L8S8K9-F1
#
_cell.length_a   1.000
_cell.length_b   1.000
_cell.length_c   1.000
_cell.angle_alpha   90.00
_cell.angle_beta   90.00
_cell.angle_gamma   90.00
#
_symmetry.space_group_name_H-M   'P 1'
#
loop_
_entity.id
_entity.type
_entity.pdbx_description
1 polymer ?
#
loop_
_entity_poly.entity_id
_entity_poly.type
_entity_poly.pdbx_seq_one_letter_code
_entity_poly.pdbx_strand_id
1 'polypeptide(L)'
;MARRYRMPDITVRIPFETTEPGRVALLRSAGIPLDAQGALVWGFLHERRPGRFGAGSICRWFATASTDPLPVMTGAGLSPAHGF
;
A
#
# COMPACT_ATOMS: atom_id res chain seq x y z
N MET A 1 8.86 21.82 -8.25
CA MET A 1 8.31 20.57 -8.83
C MET A 1 7.57 19.82 -7.73
N ALA A 2 6.25 19.63 -7.85
CA ALA A 2 5.47 18.89 -6.86
C ALA A 2 5.77 17.39 -6.95
N ARG A 3 6.29 16.80 -5.87
CA ARG A 3 6.54 15.36 -5.78
C ARG A 3 5.19 14.66 -5.62
N ARG A 4 4.66 14.11 -6.71
CA ARG A 4 3.42 13.33 -6.71
C ARG A 4 3.69 11.99 -6.02
N TYR A 5 3.14 11.78 -4.83
CA TYR A 5 3.19 10.48 -4.16
C TYR A 5 1.86 9.78 -4.34
N ARG A 6 1.90 8.56 -4.87
CA ARG A 6 0.73 7.69 -4.91
C ARG A 6 0.56 7.02 -3.55
N MET A 7 -0.62 7.11 -2.97
CA MET A 7 -0.95 6.39 -1.74
C MET A 7 -1.26 4.92 -2.08
N PRO A 8 -0.76 3.94 -1.30
CA PRO A 8 -1.09 2.53 -1.53
C PRO A 8 -2.53 2.25 -1.13
N ASP A 9 -3.19 1.42 -1.93
CA ASP A 9 -4.54 0.92 -1.66
C ASP A 9 -4.54 -0.05 -0.47
N ILE A 10 -3.50 -0.88 -0.36
CA ILE A 10 -3.34 -1.84 0.74
C ILE A 10 -1.90 -1.80 1.26
N THR A 11 -1.72 -1.76 2.58
CA THR A 11 -0.42 -1.89 3.23
C THR A 11 -0.43 -3.08 4.19
N VAL A 12 0.51 -4.02 3.99
CA VAL A 12 0.66 -5.24 4.79
C VAL A 12 2.04 -5.27 5.42
N ARG A 13 2.13 -5.66 6.69
CA ARG A 13 3.40 -5.93 7.36
C ARG A 13 3.60 -7.43 7.47
N ILE A 14 4.70 -7.92 6.91
CA ILE A 14 5.10 -9.33 6.94
C ILE A 14 6.16 -9.48 8.05
N PRO A 15 5.90 -10.27 9.10
CA PRO A 15 6.90 -10.57 10.13
C PRO A 15 8.19 -11.20 9.55
N PHE A 16 9.34 -10.95 10.19
CA PHE A 16 10.67 -11.38 9.68
C PHE A 16 10.78 -12.90 9.48
N GLU A 17 10.21 -13.70 10.37
CA GLU A 17 10.28 -15.16 10.33
C GLU A 17 9.14 -15.79 9.50
N THR A 18 8.42 -14.98 8.71
CA THR A 18 7.33 -15.51 7.88
C THR A 18 7.89 -16.29 6.71
N THR A 19 7.46 -17.53 6.57
CA THR A 19 7.77 -18.37 5.40
C THR A 19 7.08 -17.84 4.14
N GLU A 20 7.58 -18.18 2.96
CA GLU A 20 6.95 -17.79 1.69
C GLU A 20 5.45 -18.18 1.60
N PRO A 21 5.00 -19.40 1.95
CA PRO A 21 3.57 -19.72 1.96
C PRO A 21 2.79 -18.88 2.98
N GLY A 22 3.36 -18.60 4.16
CA GLY A 22 2.75 -17.72 5.16
C GLY A 22 2.61 -16.29 4.65
N ARG A 23 3.60 -15.81 3.88
CA ARG A 23 3.57 -14.49 3.24
C ARG A 23 2.45 -14.41 2.21
N VAL A 24 2.34 -15.40 1.31
CA VAL A 24 1.25 -15.44 0.31
C VAL A 24 -0.12 -15.47 1.00
N ALA A 25 -0.26 -16.25 2.07
CA ALA A 25 -1.50 -16.29 2.85
C ALA A 25 -1.85 -14.94 3.48
N LEU A 26 -0.87 -14.22 4.05
CA LEU A 26 -1.06 -12.87 4.62
C LEU A 26 -1.46 -11.84 3.56
N LEU A 27 -0.81 -11.88 2.39
CA LEU A 27 -1.14 -10.96 1.31
C LEU A 27 -2.55 -11.22 0.78
N ARG A 28 -2.95 -12.49 0.61
CA ARG A 28 -4.32 -12.86 0.22
C ARG A 28 -5.35 -12.50 1.26
N SER A 29 -5.08 -12.74 2.55
CA SER A 29 -6.03 -12.39 3.62
C SER A 29 -6.21 -10.88 3.76
N ALA A 30 -5.20 -10.09 3.37
CA ALA A 30 -5.30 -8.65 3.25
C ALA A 30 -6.07 -8.16 2.01
N GLY A 31 -6.50 -9.06 1.12
CA GLY A 31 -7.25 -8.72 -0.09
C GLY A 31 -6.38 -8.42 -1.32
N ILE A 32 -5.08 -8.72 -1.29
CA ILE A 32 -4.20 -8.52 -2.45
C ILE A 32 -4.50 -9.64 -3.47
N PRO A 33 -4.74 -9.29 -4.75
CA PRO A 33 -5.10 -10.26 -5.78
C PRO A 33 -3.86 -11.05 -6.22
N LEU A 34 -3.68 -12.23 -5.62
CA LEU A 34 -2.63 -13.20 -5.95
C LEU A 34 -3.22 -14.45 -6.62
N ASP A 35 -2.54 -14.96 -7.64
CA ASP A 35 -2.85 -16.24 -8.28
C ASP A 35 -2.47 -17.43 -7.40
N ALA A 36 -2.78 -18.66 -7.84
CA ALA A 36 -2.52 -19.90 -7.11
C ALA A 36 -1.02 -20.10 -6.75
N GLN A 37 -0.10 -19.53 -7.51
CA GLN A 37 1.35 -19.60 -7.31
C GLN A 37 1.90 -18.45 -6.44
N GLY A 38 1.05 -17.50 -6.04
CA GLY A 38 1.44 -16.33 -5.25
C GLY A 38 1.94 -15.15 -6.09
N ALA A 39 1.77 -15.19 -7.42
CA ALA A 39 2.06 -14.08 -8.30
C ALA A 39 0.91 -13.07 -8.33
N LEU A 40 1.23 -11.80 -8.52
CA LEU A 40 0.24 -10.73 -8.57
C LEU A 40 -0.60 -10.83 -9.85
N VAL A 41 -1.93 -10.90 -9.72
CA VAL A 41 -2.83 -10.96 -10.89
C VAL A 41 -2.92 -9.60 -11.58
N TRP A 42 -2.92 -8.52 -10.81
CA TRP A 42 -2.96 -7.14 -11.31
C TRP A 42 -2.50 -6.12 -10.27
N GLY A 43 -2.17 -4.92 -10.73
CA GLY A 43 -1.63 -3.86 -9.88
C GLY A 43 -0.11 -3.93 -9.74
N PHE A 44 0.40 -3.26 -8.72
CA PHE A 44 1.83 -3.24 -8.40
C PHE A 44 2.04 -3.47 -6.91
N LEU A 45 3.03 -4.29 -6.55
CA LEU A 45 3.42 -4.54 -5.16
C LEU A 45 4.84 -4.03 -4.91
N HIS A 46 4.96 -3.02 -4.04
CA HIS A 46 6.23 -2.51 -3.59
C HIS A 46 6.58 -3.10 -2.23
N GLU A 47 7.72 -3.78 -2.12
CA GLU A 47 8.25 -4.23 -0.84
C GLU A 47 9.33 -3.28 -0.32
N ARG A 48 9.20 -2.89 0.95
CA ARG A 48 10.25 -2.21 1.71
C ARG A 48 10.71 -3.10 2.85
N ARG A 49 11.99 -3.45 2.87
CA ARG A 49 12.64 -4.08 4.03
C ARG A 49 13.27 -2.99 4.90
N PRO A 50 12.82 -2.79 6.15
CA PRO A 50 13.53 -1.93 7.07
C PRO A 50 14.89 -2.56 7.33
N GLY A 51 16.00 -1.84 7.13
CA GLY A 51 17.37 -2.37 7.25
C GLY A 51 17.79 -2.78 8.67
N ARG A 52 16.86 -2.85 9.63
CA ARG A 52 17.12 -3.35 10.98
C ARG A 52 16.92 -4.87 10.97
N PHE A 53 17.91 -5.61 11.48
CA PHE A 53 17.80 -7.06 11.66
C PHE A 53 16.56 -7.42 12.50
N GLY A 54 15.78 -8.41 12.05
CA GLY A 54 14.51 -8.79 12.69
C GLY A 54 13.31 -7.86 12.40
N ALA A 55 13.51 -6.76 11.67
CA ALA A 55 12.39 -5.95 11.20
C ALA A 55 11.82 -6.59 9.94
N GLY A 56 10.64 -7.20 10.06
CA GLY A 56 9.92 -7.78 8.93
C GLY A 56 9.66 -6.77 7.79
N SER A 57 9.20 -7.26 6.64
CA SER A 57 8.94 -6.45 5.45
C SER A 57 7.63 -5.68 5.53
N ILE A 58 7.55 -4.56 4.80
CA ILE A 58 6.31 -3.82 4.55
C ILE A 58 6.00 -3.91 3.05
N CYS A 59 4.87 -4.51 2.72
CA CYS A 59 4.36 -4.63 1.37
C CYS A 59 3.27 -3.57 1.14
N ARG A 60 3.36 -2.84 0.03
CA ARG A 60 2.42 -1.80 -0.37
C ARG A 60 1.88 -2.13 -1.75
N TRP A 61 0.59 -2.43 -1.84
CA TRP A 61 -0.06 -2.75 -3.09
C TRP A 61 -0.81 -1.54 -3.63
N PHE A 62 -0.81 -1.43 -4.96
CA PHE A 62 -1.44 -0.36 -5.71
C PHE A 62 -2.29 -0.96 -6.81
N ALA A 63 -3.57 -0.62 -6.84
CA ALA A 63 -4.50 -1.03 -7.87
C ALA A 63 -4.04 -0.51 -9.26
N THR A 64 -4.21 -1.26 -10.34
CA THR A 64 -4.01 -0.72 -11.70
C THR A 64 -5.29 -0.11 -12.30
N ALA A 65 -6.38 -0.06 -11.52
CA ALA A 65 -7.62 0.54 -11.97
C ALA A 65 -7.35 1.99 -12.39
N SER A 66 -7.76 2.27 -13.63
CA SER A 66 -7.60 3.50 -14.41
C SER A 66 -7.39 4.76 -13.57
N THR A 67 -6.30 5.49 -13.85
CA THR A 67 -6.12 6.94 -13.63
C THR A 67 -7.14 7.60 -12.71
N ASP A 68 -7.08 7.33 -11.41
CA ASP A 68 -7.73 8.22 -10.45
C ASP A 68 -6.83 9.46 -10.35
N PRO A 69 -7.32 10.67 -10.67
CA PRO A 69 -6.52 11.87 -10.52
C PRO A 69 -6.16 11.99 -9.05
N LEU A 70 -4.85 11.81 -8.75
CA LEU A 70 -4.28 11.86 -7.40
C LEU A 70 -4.97 12.95 -6.57
N PRO A 71 -5.47 12.64 -5.37
CA PRO A 71 -6.06 13.65 -4.51
C PRO A 71 -5.01 14.74 -4.29
N VAL A 72 -5.30 15.93 -4.81
CA VAL A 72 -4.57 17.13 -4.42
C VAL A 72 -4.87 17.28 -2.93
N MET A 73 -3.87 17.03 -2.08
CA MET A 73 -3.93 17.52 -0.71
C MET A 73 -3.82 19.04 -0.78
N THR A 74 -4.91 19.70 -1.15
CA THR A 74 -5.12 21.11 -0.87
C THR A 74 -5.00 21.22 0.63
N GLY A 75 -3.92 21.87 1.08
CA GLY A 75 -3.67 22.08 2.49
C GLY A 75 -4.96 22.56 3.13
N ALA A 76 -5.42 21.80 4.14
CA ALA A 76 -6.50 22.21 5.02
C ALA A 76 -6.04 23.49 5.74
N GLY A 77 -6.21 24.63 5.08
CA GLY A 77 -6.38 25.92 5.71
C GLY A 77 -7.79 25.91 6.28
N LEU A 78 -7.86 25.61 7.57
CA LEU A 78 -8.91 25.95 8.53
C LEU A 78 -10.05 26.80 7.96
N SER A 79 -11.28 26.28 8.10
CA SER A 79 -12.48 27.10 8.20
C SER A 79 -12.32 28.12 9.35
N PRO A 80 -12.92 29.30 9.24
CA PRO A 80 -14.04 29.49 10.17
C PRO A 80 -15.27 30.19 9.58
N ALA A 81 -16.40 29.78 10.17
CA ALA A 81 -17.53 30.60 10.63
C ALA A 81 -18.55 31.17 9.62
N HIS A 82 -19.76 30.62 9.73
CA HIS A 82 -21.04 31.30 9.91
C HIS A 82 -21.22 32.74 9.41
N GLY A 83 -22.16 32.89 8.47
CA GLY A 83 -23.41 33.64 8.64
C GLY A 83 -23.34 35.15 8.88
N PHE A 84 -23.87 35.92 7.93
CA PHE A 84 -25.10 36.73 8.06
C PHE A 84 -25.61 37.10 6.67
#